data_AF-A0A418EQ04-F1
#
_entry.id   AF-A0A418EQ04-F1
#
_cell.length_a   1.000
_cell.length_b   1.000
_cell.length_c   1.000
_cell.angle_alpha   90.00
_cell.angle_beta   90.00
_cell.angle_gamma   90.00
#
_symmetry.space_group_name_H-M   'P 1'
#
loop_
_entity.id
_entity.type
_entity.pdbx_description
1 polymer ?
#
loop_
_entity_poly.entity_id
_entity_poly.type
_entity_poly.pdbx_seq_one_letter_code
_entity_poly.pdbx_strand_id
1 'polypeptide(L)'
;MVLPTSTLVEDPEVRRALARRSRDTERVKKLHDGRLRNNGADIIGIKNQLIEKEARAAREAHDELVYVQEQESIRRYLSRVEADEAAQRHDDAAKLRQEWLSQGLTRGERREADIARSTKDFSALNVDACSVATAQKFDGEDLGRHERRRVQASQVRDWTQSQLDAKHAKAADDMERDRLYDETMKGVGELQLQAEVEYDREKTKLALEVRRFNQAMASATKDHGIALDELNDRVDRGEIAATVQSDFMSENALQAHTSNPHRVRVDHWKGLSKDEVKSIVLSNHELVQAKQQRHAAEAEDEMERSHVQDGIRRQMAENEYAADKHRAYTQLEIQATLKRQVQQAKDRYGHQLLCISIYRSGQCE
;
A
#
# COMPACT_ATOMS: atom_id res chain seq x y z
N MET A 1 -6.52 85.13 196.77
CA MET A 1 -6.32 84.20 197.91
C MET A 1 -4.92 83.63 197.75
N VAL A 2 -3.90 84.26 198.33
CA VAL A 2 -3.43 84.06 199.72
C VAL A 2 -3.38 82.58 200.07
N LEU A 3 -2.19 81.99 200.11
CA LEU A 3 -1.74 81.18 201.24
C LEU A 3 -0.22 81.42 201.44
N PRO A 4 0.26 81.73 202.66
CA PRO A 4 1.62 82.23 202.91
C PRO A 4 2.51 81.24 203.69
N THR A 5 3.74 81.67 203.98
CA THR A 5 4.70 81.17 205.02
C THR A 5 5.30 79.78 204.73
N SER A 6 6.59 79.50 204.94
CA SER A 6 7.44 79.87 206.06
C SER A 6 8.92 79.87 205.64
N THR A 7 9.62 80.83 206.22
CA THR A 7 11.07 80.96 206.37
C THR A 7 11.73 79.71 206.93
N LEU A 8 12.76 79.19 206.24
CA LEU A 8 13.97 78.77 206.92
C LEU A 8 15.16 79.21 206.06
N VAL A 9 15.80 80.27 206.55
CA VAL A 9 17.09 80.76 206.09
C VAL A 9 18.10 79.67 206.40
N GLU A 10 18.40 78.83 205.42
CA GLU A 10 19.58 77.97 205.47
C GLU A 10 20.68 78.67 204.68
N ASP A 11 21.67 79.13 205.43
CA ASP A 11 22.93 79.68 204.97
C ASP A 11 23.45 78.98 203.69
N PRO A 12 23.88 79.70 202.62
CA PRO A 12 24.42 79.09 201.39
C PRO A 12 25.60 78.13 201.63
N GLU A 13 26.30 78.22 202.76
CA GLU A 13 27.26 77.21 203.18
C GLU A 13 26.61 75.89 203.57
N VAL A 14 25.45 75.92 204.24
CA VAL A 14 24.65 74.74 204.62
C VAL A 14 24.11 74.02 203.38
N ARG A 15 23.65 74.74 202.35
CA ARG A 15 23.19 74.11 201.09
C ARG A 15 24.32 73.44 200.32
N ARG A 16 25.50 74.08 200.26
CA ARG A 16 26.71 73.48 199.68
C ARG A 16 27.20 72.28 200.51
N ALA A 17 27.06 72.34 201.84
CA ALA A 17 27.40 71.24 202.74
C ALA A 17 26.42 70.06 202.59
N LEU A 18 25.12 70.31 202.45
CA LEU A 18 24.10 69.30 202.18
C LEU A 18 24.26 68.70 200.79
N ALA A 19 24.58 69.49 199.76
CA ALA A 19 24.89 68.99 198.43
C ALA A 19 26.23 68.21 198.39
N ARG A 20 27.23 68.61 199.18
CA ARG A 20 28.46 67.82 199.39
C ARG A 20 28.14 66.52 200.12
N ARG A 21 27.39 66.54 201.22
CA ARG A 21 26.93 65.33 201.92
C ARG A 21 26.12 64.42 201.00
N SER A 22 25.21 64.97 200.20
CA SER A 22 24.42 64.20 199.25
C SER A 22 25.34 63.51 198.22
N ARG A 23 26.27 64.26 197.60
CA ARG A 23 27.26 63.66 196.68
C ARG A 23 28.17 62.65 197.36
N ASP A 24 28.62 62.90 198.59
CA ASP A 24 29.45 61.98 199.36
C ASP A 24 28.65 60.72 199.75
N THR A 25 27.37 60.83 200.10
CA THR A 25 26.50 59.68 200.37
C THR A 25 26.22 58.86 199.11
N GLU A 26 26.02 59.49 197.96
CA GLU A 26 25.90 58.78 196.68
C GLU A 26 27.22 58.13 196.26
N ARG A 27 28.34 58.80 196.52
CA ARG A 27 29.68 58.27 196.29
C ARG A 27 29.97 57.07 197.19
N VAL A 28 29.66 57.14 198.48
CA VAL A 28 29.80 56.04 199.43
C VAL A 28 28.90 54.87 199.03
N LYS A 29 27.64 55.11 198.64
CA LYS A 29 26.74 54.07 198.11
C LYS A 29 27.34 53.34 196.91
N LYS A 30 28.05 54.05 196.02
CA LYS A 30 28.75 53.45 194.87
C LYS A 30 30.06 52.73 195.24
N LEU A 31 30.78 53.19 196.27
CA LEU A 31 32.07 52.62 196.70
C LEU A 31 31.94 51.42 197.65
N HIS A 32 30.84 51.33 198.39
CA HIS A 32 30.62 50.28 199.39
C HIS A 32 30.06 48.99 198.78
N ASP A 33 29.30 49.08 197.68
CA ASP A 33 28.85 47.91 196.93
C ASP A 33 29.99 47.37 196.03
N GLY A 34 30.56 46.23 196.41
CA GLY A 34 31.66 45.59 195.69
C GLY A 34 31.35 45.24 194.23
N ARG A 35 30.07 45.06 193.85
CA ARG A 35 29.68 44.73 192.47
C ARG A 35 29.67 45.95 191.57
N LEU A 36 29.13 47.07 192.04
CA LEU A 36 29.15 48.35 191.31
C LEU A 36 30.57 48.90 191.17
N ARG A 37 31.49 48.55 192.09
CA ARG A 37 32.89 48.96 192.07
C ARG A 37 33.74 48.22 191.02
N ASN A 38 33.46 46.94 190.80
CA ASN A 38 34.15 46.15 189.75
C ASN A 38 33.50 46.31 188.38
N ASN A 39 32.16 46.26 188.31
CA ASN A 39 31.40 46.16 187.06
C ASN A 39 30.24 47.17 187.02
N GLY A 40 30.53 48.47 187.08
CA GLY A 40 29.54 49.52 186.86
C GLY A 40 29.40 49.86 185.38
N ALA A 41 28.31 49.41 184.73
CA ALA A 41 27.99 49.78 183.35
C ALA A 41 26.67 50.57 183.29
N ASP A 42 26.67 51.72 182.61
CA ASP A 42 25.47 52.51 182.36
C ASP A 42 24.68 51.92 181.18
N ILE A 43 23.77 50.98 181.49
CA ILE A 43 22.98 50.27 180.50
C ILE A 43 22.08 51.22 179.69
N ILE A 44 21.60 52.30 180.30
CA ILE A 44 20.71 53.26 179.63
C ILE A 44 21.52 54.12 178.65
N GLY A 45 22.70 54.59 179.06
CA GLY A 45 23.63 55.31 178.19
C GLY A 45 24.05 54.48 176.97
N ILE A 46 24.39 53.19 177.17
CA ILE A 46 24.77 52.29 176.08
C ILE A 46 23.60 52.05 175.11
N LYS A 47 22.37 51.88 175.61
CA LYS A 47 21.19 51.73 174.73
C LYS A 47 20.96 52.96 173.86
N ASN A 48 21.10 54.16 174.42
CA ASN A 48 20.98 55.41 173.65
C ASN A 48 22.08 55.54 172.59
N GLN A 49 23.33 55.15 172.91
CA GLN A 49 24.42 55.12 171.94
C GLN A 49 24.17 54.13 170.80
N LEU A 50 23.53 52.99 171.10
CA LEU A 50 23.15 51.99 170.09
C LEU A 50 22.09 52.54 169.13
N ILE A 51 21.05 53.17 169.66
CA ILE A 51 20.01 53.84 168.86
C ILE A 51 20.60 54.97 168.02
N GLU A 52 21.49 55.79 168.57
CA GLU A 52 22.14 56.87 167.83
C GLU A 52 23.03 56.31 166.70
N LYS A 53 23.77 55.23 166.98
CA LYS A 53 24.61 54.55 165.98
C LYS A 53 23.78 53.93 164.86
N GLU A 54 22.67 53.28 165.19
CA GLU A 54 21.72 52.76 164.20
C GLU A 54 21.10 53.88 163.37
N ALA A 55 20.69 54.98 164.01
CA ALA A 55 20.15 56.15 163.30
C ALA A 55 21.21 56.87 162.43
N ARG A 56 22.49 56.75 162.76
CA ARG A 56 23.59 57.26 161.94
C ARG A 56 23.84 56.34 160.74
N ALA A 57 23.94 55.04 160.97
CA ALA A 57 24.11 54.04 159.91
C ALA A 57 22.94 54.06 158.91
N ALA A 58 21.71 54.28 159.38
CA ALA A 58 20.54 54.40 158.50
C ALA A 58 20.59 55.67 157.62
N ARG A 59 21.15 56.77 158.12
CA ARG A 59 21.36 58.00 157.33
C ARG A 59 22.47 57.82 156.30
N GLU A 60 23.61 57.27 156.71
CA GLU A 60 24.72 56.96 155.80
C GLU A 60 24.28 56.00 154.68
N ALA A 61 23.50 54.96 155.00
CA ALA A 61 22.95 54.04 153.99
C ALA A 61 21.95 54.72 153.04
N HIS A 62 21.17 55.68 153.52
CA HIS A 62 20.27 56.45 152.67
C HIS A 62 21.05 57.37 151.72
N ASP A 63 22.05 58.08 152.23
CA ASP A 63 22.91 58.97 151.43
C ASP A 63 23.69 58.17 150.37
N GLU A 64 24.17 56.97 150.71
CA GLU A 64 24.84 56.08 149.78
C GLU A 64 23.90 55.56 148.67
N LEU A 65 22.64 55.24 149.01
CA LEU A 65 21.63 54.87 148.01
C LEU A 65 21.31 56.03 147.06
N VAL A 66 21.18 57.26 147.57
CA VAL A 66 20.95 58.46 146.75
C VAL A 66 22.15 58.69 145.82
N TYR A 67 23.37 58.59 146.34
CA TYR A 67 24.58 58.73 145.54
C TYR A 67 24.68 57.67 144.43
N VAL A 68 24.36 56.40 144.72
CA VAL A 68 24.33 55.32 143.73
C VAL A 68 23.29 55.61 142.64
N GLN A 69 22.10 56.09 143.00
CA GLN A 69 21.06 56.46 142.04
C GLN A 69 21.48 57.63 141.14
N GLU A 70 22.11 58.65 141.70
CA GLU A 70 22.66 59.78 140.94
C GLU A 70 23.76 59.30 139.96
N GLN A 71 24.69 58.46 140.42
CA GLN A 71 25.74 57.89 139.57
C GLN A 71 25.17 57.03 138.43
N GLU A 72 24.13 56.22 138.69
CA GLU A 72 23.45 55.48 137.63
C GLU A 72 22.78 56.41 136.62
N SER A 73 22.16 57.50 137.07
CA SER A 73 21.52 58.47 136.18
C SER A 73 22.55 59.16 135.27
N ILE A 74 23.70 59.55 135.83
CA ILE A 74 24.82 60.15 135.09
C ILE A 74 25.38 59.14 134.09
N ARG A 75 25.59 57.89 134.50
CA ARG A 75 26.11 56.83 133.61
C ARG A 75 25.16 56.57 132.44
N ARG A 76 23.85 56.53 132.67
CA ARG A 76 22.84 56.38 131.61
C ARG A 76 22.86 57.55 130.63
N TYR A 77 23.02 58.77 131.13
CA TYR A 77 23.13 59.97 130.29
C TYR A 77 24.40 59.93 129.41
N LEU A 78 25.57 59.66 130.00
CA LEU A 78 26.82 59.57 129.25
C LEU A 78 26.77 58.49 128.15
N SER A 79 26.24 57.32 128.46
CA SER A 79 26.13 56.23 127.49
C SER A 79 25.19 56.57 126.31
N ARG A 80 24.14 57.36 126.55
CA ARG A 80 23.29 57.89 125.46
C ARG A 80 24.06 58.89 124.59
N VAL A 81 24.78 59.83 125.19
CA VAL A 81 25.58 60.83 124.44
C VAL A 81 26.65 60.13 123.58
N GLU A 82 27.37 59.16 124.12
CA GLU A 82 28.36 58.39 123.37
C GLU A 82 27.75 57.62 122.19
N ALA A 83 26.56 57.03 122.39
CA ALA A 83 25.84 56.33 121.34
C ALA A 83 25.38 57.29 120.22
N ASP A 84 24.85 58.47 120.60
CA ASP A 84 24.42 59.50 119.66
C ASP A 84 25.61 60.06 118.86
N GLU A 85 26.74 60.35 119.51
CA GLU A 85 27.97 60.79 118.84
C GLU A 85 28.58 59.73 117.92
N ALA A 86 28.50 58.45 118.30
CA ALA A 86 28.95 57.35 117.45
C ALA A 86 28.06 57.21 116.21
N ALA A 87 26.74 57.35 116.37
CA ALA A 87 25.79 57.32 115.26
C ALA A 87 26.02 58.50 114.29
N GLN A 88 26.19 59.73 114.80
CA GLN A 88 26.48 60.89 113.96
C GLN A 88 27.78 60.72 113.17
N ARG A 89 28.87 60.27 113.82
CA ARG A 89 30.14 60.01 113.12
C ARG A 89 30.01 58.94 112.03
N HIS A 90 29.22 57.90 112.28
CA HIS A 90 28.98 56.86 111.28
C HIS A 90 28.20 57.43 110.08
N ASP A 91 27.13 58.18 110.35
CA ASP A 91 26.30 58.78 109.30
C ASP A 91 27.07 59.79 108.45
N ASP A 92 27.88 60.64 109.08
CA ASP A 92 28.72 61.60 108.37
C ASP A 92 29.79 60.91 107.51
N ALA A 93 30.42 59.85 108.03
CA ALA A 93 31.37 59.05 107.26
C ALA A 93 30.69 58.32 106.08
N ALA A 94 29.45 57.87 106.23
CA ALA A 94 28.68 57.24 105.17
C ALA A 94 28.28 58.25 104.08
N LYS A 95 27.81 59.45 104.47
CA LYS A 95 27.50 60.54 103.54
C LYS A 95 28.72 60.94 102.72
N LEU A 96 29.86 61.17 103.37
CA LEU A 96 31.09 61.55 102.67
C LEU A 96 31.54 60.50 101.66
N ARG A 97 31.43 59.20 101.99
CA ARG A 97 31.72 58.11 101.04
C ARG A 97 30.76 58.11 99.86
N GLN A 98 29.46 58.33 100.10
CA GLN A 98 28.48 58.39 99.02
C GLN A 98 28.73 59.58 98.10
N GLU A 99 29.03 60.76 98.65
CA GLU A 99 29.40 61.94 97.88
C GLU A 99 30.64 61.68 97.02
N TRP A 100 31.69 61.08 97.60
CA TRP A 100 32.90 60.72 96.86
C TRP A 100 32.63 59.70 95.73
N LEU A 101 31.80 58.69 96.00
CA LEU A 101 31.38 57.72 94.99
C LEU A 101 30.54 58.37 93.88
N SER A 102 29.74 59.39 94.19
CA SER A 102 28.92 60.12 93.22
C SER A 102 29.72 61.11 92.37
N GLN A 103 30.83 61.65 92.90
CA GLN A 103 31.75 62.55 92.19
C GLN A 103 32.78 61.79 91.34
N GLY A 104 32.99 60.50 91.60
CA GLY A 104 33.81 59.64 90.75
C GLY A 104 33.22 59.52 89.35
N LEU A 105 34.08 59.27 88.35
CA LEU A 105 33.63 59.10 86.96
C LEU A 105 32.55 58.02 86.88
N THR A 106 31.38 58.39 86.35
CA THR A 106 30.32 57.44 86.09
C THR A 106 30.77 56.46 85.00
N ARG A 107 30.14 55.28 84.92
CA ARG A 107 30.49 54.25 83.92
C ARG A 107 30.46 54.77 82.48
N GLY A 108 29.64 55.80 82.19
CA GLY A 108 29.51 56.43 80.87
C GLY A 108 30.61 57.45 80.54
N GLU A 109 31.31 57.98 81.53
CA GLU A 109 32.35 59.00 81.36
C GLU A 109 33.77 58.43 81.32
N ARG A 110 33.90 57.11 81.51
CA ARG A 110 35.18 56.41 81.38
C ARG A 110 35.62 56.38 79.92
N ARG A 111 36.93 56.34 79.69
CA ARG A 111 37.49 56.32 78.33
C ARG A 111 37.04 55.11 77.51
N GLU A 112 36.77 54.00 78.19
CA GLU A 112 36.30 52.74 77.62
C GLU A 112 34.76 52.62 77.54
N ALA A 113 34.02 53.67 77.89
CA ALA A 113 32.56 53.66 77.85
C ALA A 113 32.02 53.44 76.42
N ASP A 114 32.77 53.87 75.41
CA ASP A 114 32.48 53.64 73.99
C ASP A 114 32.64 52.18 73.56
N ILE A 115 33.63 51.48 74.11
CA ILE A 115 33.89 50.04 73.90
C ILE A 115 32.83 49.21 74.65
N ALA A 116 32.38 49.68 75.81
CA ALA A 116 31.36 49.03 76.62
C ALA A 116 29.93 49.21 76.08
N ARG A 117 29.73 49.95 74.97
CA ARG A 117 28.43 50.09 74.31
C ARG A 117 27.94 48.77 73.75
N SER A 118 26.62 48.58 73.74
CA SER A 118 26.04 47.37 73.19
C SER A 118 26.22 47.36 71.68
N THR A 119 26.55 46.21 71.09
CA THR A 119 26.54 46.03 69.64
C THR A 119 25.16 46.26 69.01
N LYS A 120 24.11 46.40 69.83
CA LYS A 120 22.74 46.77 69.44
C LYS A 120 22.56 48.25 69.11
N ASP A 121 23.52 49.11 69.48
CA ASP A 121 23.43 50.56 69.27
C ASP A 121 23.98 50.99 67.89
N PHE A 122 24.51 50.05 67.10
CA PHE A 122 24.98 50.30 65.74
C PHE A 122 23.84 50.13 64.73
N SER A 123 23.75 51.05 63.75
CA SER A 123 22.85 50.90 62.62
C SER A 123 23.24 49.68 61.77
N ALA A 124 22.25 49.04 61.15
CA ALA A 124 22.51 47.94 60.21
C ALA A 124 23.49 48.39 59.12
N LEU A 125 24.47 47.54 58.81
CA LEU A 125 25.47 47.81 57.80
C LEU A 125 24.81 47.96 56.42
N ASN A 126 25.03 49.09 55.76
CA ASN A 126 24.63 49.27 54.37
C ASN A 126 25.70 48.65 53.45
N VAL A 127 25.50 47.38 53.10
CA VAL A 127 26.42 46.58 52.28
C VAL A 127 26.70 47.21 50.91
N ASP A 128 25.75 47.94 50.32
CA ASP A 128 25.92 48.60 49.02
C ASP A 128 26.80 49.85 49.07
N ALA A 129 26.93 50.47 50.26
CA ALA A 129 27.83 51.61 50.47
C ALA A 129 29.27 51.17 50.84
N CYS A 130 29.49 49.88 51.10
CA CYS A 130 30.78 49.33 51.46
C CYS A 130 31.72 49.26 50.25
N SER A 131 32.98 49.66 50.43
CA SER A 131 34.01 49.49 49.40
C SER A 131 34.47 48.04 49.30
N VAL A 132 35.03 47.66 48.15
CA VAL A 132 35.52 46.30 47.87
C VAL A 132 36.55 45.82 48.92
N ALA A 133 37.37 46.73 49.47
CA ALA A 133 38.39 46.40 50.47
C ALA A 133 37.81 45.90 51.81
N THR A 134 36.56 46.23 52.12
CA THR A 134 35.91 45.83 53.39
C THR A 134 35.41 44.38 53.37
N ALA A 135 35.43 43.72 52.20
CA ALA A 135 34.97 42.34 52.00
C ALA A 135 33.53 42.06 52.51
N GLN A 136 32.67 43.09 52.55
CA GLN A 136 31.27 42.96 52.97
C GLN A 136 30.32 42.63 51.81
N LYS A 137 30.73 42.89 50.56
CA LYS A 137 29.97 42.63 49.33
C LYS A 137 30.82 41.84 48.34
N PHE A 138 30.26 40.77 47.80
CA PHE A 138 30.89 39.96 46.75
C PHE A 138 29.98 39.89 45.53
N ASP A 139 30.45 40.36 44.38
CA ASP A 139 29.65 40.38 43.14
C ASP A 139 29.29 38.96 42.63
N GLY A 140 29.97 37.93 43.10
CA GLY A 140 29.69 36.53 42.77
C GLY A 140 28.49 35.91 43.51
N GLU A 141 27.97 36.55 44.57
CA GLU A 141 26.85 36.01 45.37
C GLU A 141 25.52 35.99 44.59
N ASP A 142 25.37 36.87 43.61
CA ASP A 142 24.23 36.93 42.72
C ASP A 142 22.86 36.90 43.42
N LEU A 143 22.47 38.05 43.99
CA LEU A 143 21.17 38.24 44.63
C LEU A 143 19.98 38.00 43.67
N GLY A 144 20.21 38.17 42.36
CA GLY A 144 19.20 38.00 41.31
C GLY A 144 19.08 36.58 40.75
N ARG A 145 19.78 35.59 41.33
CA ARG A 145 19.82 34.21 40.81
C ARG A 145 18.45 33.61 40.53
N HIS A 146 17.51 33.80 41.45
CA HIS A 146 16.15 33.26 41.33
C HIS A 146 15.36 33.92 40.20
N GLU A 147 15.47 35.24 40.06
CA GLU A 147 14.81 35.98 38.99
C GLU A 147 15.41 35.62 37.62
N ARG A 148 16.74 35.57 37.49
CA ARG A 148 17.40 35.13 36.26
C ARG A 148 16.93 33.74 35.85
N ARG A 149 16.90 32.78 36.79
CA ARG A 149 16.40 31.42 36.51
C ARG A 149 14.95 31.40 36.08
N ARG A 150 14.10 32.24 36.68
CA ARG A 150 12.69 32.37 36.28
C ARG A 150 12.57 32.87 34.84
N VAL A 151 13.32 33.91 34.48
CA VAL A 151 13.31 34.48 33.12
C VAL A 151 13.86 33.48 32.10
N GLN A 152 14.99 32.82 32.41
CA GLN A 152 15.56 31.78 31.54
C GLN A 152 14.60 30.61 31.32
N ALA A 153 13.91 30.15 32.38
CA ALA A 153 12.92 29.10 32.27
C ALA A 153 11.72 29.52 31.41
N SER A 154 11.28 30.79 31.51
CA SER A 154 10.24 31.33 30.65
C SER A 154 10.68 31.35 29.19
N GLN A 155 11.88 31.88 28.90
CA GLN A 155 12.43 31.95 27.54
C GLN A 155 12.55 30.55 26.91
N VAL A 156 13.06 29.57 27.66
CA VAL A 156 13.16 28.19 27.18
C VAL A 156 11.78 27.60 26.89
N ARG A 157 10.79 27.87 27.75
CA ARG A 157 9.40 27.43 27.51
C ARG A 157 8.85 28.06 26.22
N ASP A 158 8.99 29.37 26.06
CA ASP A 158 8.45 30.10 24.91
C ASP A 158 9.11 29.65 23.59
N TRP A 159 10.44 29.42 23.61
CA TRP A 159 11.16 28.87 22.47
C TRP A 159 10.74 27.45 22.15
N THR A 160 10.59 26.59 23.17
CA THR A 160 10.16 25.20 22.97
C THR A 160 8.75 25.17 22.39
N GLN A 161 7.84 26.02 22.89
CA GLN A 161 6.49 26.13 22.37
C GLN A 161 6.50 26.59 20.90
N SER A 162 7.26 27.64 20.59
CA SER A 162 7.39 28.16 19.21
C SER A 162 7.94 27.10 18.25
N GLN A 163 8.91 26.29 18.70
CA GLN A 163 9.46 25.18 17.90
C GLN A 163 8.45 24.05 17.69
N LEU A 164 7.66 23.72 18.72
CA LEU A 164 6.58 22.73 18.60
C LEU A 164 5.51 23.22 17.63
N ASP A 165 5.07 24.47 17.75
CA ASP A 165 4.06 25.06 16.88
C ASP A 165 4.54 25.07 15.43
N ALA A 166 5.79 25.47 15.17
CA ALA A 166 6.39 25.43 13.83
C ALA A 166 6.48 24.00 13.29
N LYS A 167 6.81 23.01 14.13
CA LYS A 167 6.85 21.60 13.74
C LYS A 167 5.46 21.07 13.41
N HIS A 168 4.45 21.43 14.20
CA HIS A 168 3.06 21.04 13.95
C HIS A 168 2.50 21.68 12.69
N ALA A 169 2.77 22.97 12.46
CA ALA A 169 2.40 23.66 11.23
C ALA A 169 3.03 22.98 10.00
N LYS A 170 4.34 22.70 10.05
CA LYS A 170 5.02 21.98 8.98
C LYS A 170 4.43 20.59 8.73
N ALA A 171 4.12 19.84 9.79
CA ALA A 171 3.52 18.53 9.65
C ALA A 171 2.12 18.59 9.01
N ALA A 172 1.33 19.62 9.33
CA ALA A 172 0.03 19.85 8.69
C ALA A 172 0.19 20.22 7.20
N ASP A 173 1.14 21.09 6.86
CA ASP A 173 1.45 21.45 5.48
C ASP A 173 1.92 20.23 4.66
N ASP A 174 2.78 19.38 5.26
CA ASP A 174 3.24 18.14 4.63
C ASP A 174 2.07 17.16 4.40
N MET A 175 1.18 17.00 5.38
CA MET A 175 -0.02 16.16 5.24
C MET A 175 -0.96 16.67 4.14
N GLU A 176 -1.18 17.98 4.04
CA GLU A 176 -2.03 18.55 3.00
C GLU A 176 -1.38 18.41 1.62
N ARG A 177 -0.07 18.58 1.52
CA ARG A 177 0.68 18.34 0.27
C ARG A 177 0.56 16.88 -0.17
N ASP A 178 0.71 15.93 0.76
CA ASP A 178 0.59 14.50 0.46
C ASP A 178 -0.85 14.15 0.03
N ARG A 179 -1.86 14.74 0.68
CA ARG A 179 -3.26 14.60 0.29
C ARG A 179 -3.54 15.12 -1.12
N LEU A 180 -3.04 16.32 -1.44
CA LEU A 180 -3.19 16.90 -2.77
C LEU A 180 -2.48 16.05 -3.82
N TYR A 181 -1.29 15.54 -3.50
CA TYR A 181 -0.57 14.61 -4.37
C TYR A 181 -1.40 13.33 -4.62
N ASP A 182 -1.93 12.71 -3.58
CA ASP A 182 -2.79 11.53 -3.70
C ASP A 182 -4.04 11.79 -4.56
N GLU A 183 -4.66 12.96 -4.42
CA GLU A 183 -5.80 13.37 -5.25
C GLU A 183 -5.39 13.54 -6.72
N THR A 184 -4.27 14.20 -7.00
CA THR A 184 -3.76 14.32 -8.37
C THR A 184 -3.43 12.97 -8.98
N MET A 185 -2.82 12.06 -8.21
CA MET A 185 -2.47 10.71 -8.68
C MET A 185 -3.71 9.87 -8.97
N LYS A 186 -4.78 10.00 -8.18
CA LYS A 186 -6.09 9.40 -8.49
C LYS A 186 -6.65 9.94 -9.79
N GLY A 187 -6.64 11.26 -9.98
CA GLY A 187 -7.10 11.89 -11.22
C GLY A 187 -6.31 11.44 -12.45
N VAL A 188 -4.99 11.29 -12.33
CA VAL A 188 -4.14 10.73 -13.40
C VAL A 188 -4.51 9.27 -13.69
N GLY A 189 -4.72 8.46 -12.66
CA GLY A 189 -5.14 7.06 -12.81
C GLY A 189 -6.50 6.91 -13.50
N GLU A 190 -7.47 7.75 -13.15
CA GLU A 190 -8.79 7.78 -13.81
C GLU A 190 -8.67 8.18 -15.28
N LEU A 191 -7.85 9.18 -15.60
CA LEU A 191 -7.60 9.61 -16.98
C LEU A 191 -6.92 8.52 -17.81
N GLN A 192 -5.95 7.81 -17.23
CA GLN A 192 -5.30 6.67 -17.89
C GLN A 192 -6.30 5.55 -18.19
N LEU A 193 -7.14 5.19 -17.22
CA LEU A 193 -8.17 4.17 -17.42
C LEU A 193 -9.17 4.58 -18.51
N GLN A 194 -9.60 5.84 -18.52
CA GLN A 194 -10.48 6.37 -19.57
C GLN A 194 -9.81 6.28 -20.95
N ALA A 195 -8.54 6.68 -21.06
CA ALA A 195 -7.80 6.61 -22.31
C ALA A 195 -7.64 5.17 -22.81
N GLU A 196 -7.38 4.21 -21.92
CA GLU A 196 -7.31 2.78 -22.27
C GLU A 196 -8.66 2.25 -22.78
N VAL A 197 -9.76 2.57 -22.09
CA VAL A 197 -11.10 2.15 -22.50
C VAL A 197 -11.47 2.73 -23.87
N GLU A 198 -11.20 4.02 -24.10
CA GLU A 198 -11.46 4.66 -25.40
C GLU A 198 -10.58 4.08 -26.51
N TYR A 199 -9.31 3.79 -26.21
CA TYR A 199 -8.40 3.14 -27.14
C TYR A 199 -8.91 1.75 -27.56
N ASP A 200 -9.34 0.93 -26.60
CA ASP A 200 -9.89 -0.39 -26.88
C ASP A 200 -11.22 -0.32 -27.66
N ARG A 201 -12.06 0.67 -27.37
CA ARG A 201 -13.29 0.94 -28.16
C ARG A 201 -12.97 1.29 -29.61
N GLU A 202 -12.03 2.18 -29.85
CA GLU A 202 -11.65 2.55 -31.22
C GLU A 202 -10.94 1.40 -31.94
N LYS A 203 -10.10 0.63 -31.24
CA LYS A 203 -9.45 -0.57 -31.79
C LYS A 203 -10.49 -1.62 -32.21
N THR A 204 -11.49 -1.89 -31.37
CA THR A 204 -12.55 -2.86 -31.68
C THR A 204 -13.43 -2.37 -32.84
N LYS A 205 -13.76 -1.09 -32.87
CA LYS A 205 -14.48 -0.46 -33.99
C LYS A 205 -13.71 -0.57 -35.30
N LEU A 206 -12.40 -0.26 -35.30
CA LEU A 206 -11.54 -0.42 -36.48
C LEU A 206 -11.50 -1.88 -36.96
N ALA A 207 -11.36 -2.83 -36.03
CA ALA A 207 -11.35 -4.26 -36.37
C ALA A 207 -12.68 -4.71 -37.02
N LEU A 208 -13.81 -4.19 -36.54
CA LEU A 208 -15.12 -4.45 -37.14
C LEU A 208 -15.25 -3.86 -38.56
N GLU A 209 -14.77 -2.64 -38.77
CA GLU A 209 -14.76 -2.00 -40.09
C GLU A 209 -13.87 -2.74 -41.09
N VAL A 210 -12.66 -3.15 -40.68
CA VAL A 210 -11.77 -3.97 -41.51
C VAL A 210 -12.43 -5.32 -41.83
N ARG A 211 -13.09 -5.95 -40.86
CA ARG A 211 -13.83 -7.20 -41.09
C ARG A 211 -14.95 -6.99 -42.12
N ARG A 212 -15.75 -5.93 -41.99
CA ARG A 212 -16.83 -5.60 -42.94
C ARG A 212 -16.29 -5.37 -44.35
N PHE A 213 -15.21 -4.61 -44.45
CA PHE A 213 -14.53 -4.36 -45.73
C PHE A 213 -14.04 -5.66 -46.37
N ASN A 214 -13.36 -6.52 -45.60
CA ASN A 214 -12.87 -7.81 -46.10
C ASN A 214 -14.03 -8.73 -46.53
N GLN A 215 -15.14 -8.73 -45.81
CA GLN A 215 -16.34 -9.48 -46.19
C GLN A 215 -16.93 -8.97 -47.51
N ALA A 216 -17.05 -7.66 -47.68
CA ALA A 216 -17.53 -7.05 -48.93
C ALA A 216 -16.59 -7.30 -50.11
N MET A 217 -15.28 -7.26 -49.88
CA MET A 217 -14.27 -7.60 -50.90
C MET A 217 -14.35 -9.08 -51.29
N ALA A 218 -14.53 -9.97 -50.31
CA ALA A 218 -14.67 -11.40 -50.56
C ALA A 218 -15.95 -11.71 -51.38
N SER A 219 -17.08 -11.07 -51.07
CA SER A 219 -18.30 -11.22 -51.87
C SER A 219 -18.11 -10.67 -53.28
N ALA A 220 -17.54 -9.47 -53.44
CA ALA A 220 -17.30 -8.88 -54.75
C ALA A 220 -16.38 -9.75 -55.62
N THR A 221 -15.34 -10.34 -55.02
CA THR A 221 -14.43 -11.25 -55.71
C THR A 221 -15.14 -12.52 -56.15
N LYS A 222 -16.00 -13.08 -55.28
CA LYS A 222 -16.81 -14.25 -55.60
C LYS A 222 -17.78 -13.96 -56.75
N ASP A 223 -18.49 -12.84 -56.70
CA ASP A 223 -19.45 -12.44 -57.73
C ASP A 223 -18.73 -12.19 -59.07
N HIS A 224 -17.54 -11.59 -59.04
CA HIS A 224 -16.71 -11.42 -60.21
C HIS A 224 -16.25 -12.77 -60.80
N GLY A 225 -15.85 -13.72 -59.95
CA GLY A 225 -15.50 -15.07 -60.38
C GLY A 225 -16.67 -15.77 -61.07
N ILE A 226 -17.87 -15.72 -60.49
CA ILE A 226 -19.09 -16.28 -61.09
C ILE A 226 -19.38 -15.62 -62.45
N ALA A 227 -19.29 -14.29 -62.54
CA ALA A 227 -19.54 -13.59 -63.80
C ALA A 227 -18.51 -13.94 -64.89
N LEU A 228 -17.26 -14.19 -64.49
CA LEU A 228 -16.21 -14.62 -65.40
C LEU A 228 -16.44 -16.06 -65.87
N ASP A 229 -16.80 -16.97 -64.97
CA ASP A 229 -17.16 -18.35 -65.32
C ASP A 229 -18.36 -18.39 -66.26
N GLU A 230 -19.41 -17.60 -66.00
CA GLU A 230 -20.56 -17.48 -66.91
C GLU A 230 -20.18 -16.90 -68.27
N LEU A 231 -19.22 -15.99 -68.32
CA LEU A 231 -18.71 -15.44 -69.58
C LEU A 231 -17.94 -16.52 -70.35
N ASN A 232 -17.04 -17.25 -69.68
CA ASN A 232 -16.30 -18.36 -70.28
C ASN A 232 -17.27 -19.43 -70.80
N ASP A 233 -18.23 -19.86 -70.00
CA ASP A 233 -19.27 -20.83 -70.41
C ASP A 233 -20.07 -20.34 -71.62
N ARG A 234 -20.30 -19.04 -71.78
CA ARG A 234 -20.95 -18.47 -72.96
C ARG A 234 -20.03 -18.52 -74.18
N VAL A 235 -18.77 -18.15 -74.00
CA VAL A 235 -17.74 -18.19 -75.07
C VAL A 235 -17.54 -19.63 -75.53
N ASP A 236 -17.32 -20.56 -74.60
CA ASP A 236 -17.12 -21.98 -74.87
C ASP A 236 -18.33 -22.59 -75.58
N ARG A 237 -19.55 -22.29 -75.14
CA ARG A 237 -20.76 -22.72 -75.86
C ARG A 237 -20.83 -22.14 -77.27
N GLY A 238 -20.43 -20.89 -77.45
CA GLY A 238 -20.33 -20.24 -78.74
C GLY A 238 -19.31 -20.93 -79.65
N GLU A 239 -18.13 -21.24 -79.13
CA GLU A 239 -17.06 -21.96 -79.84
C GLU A 239 -17.51 -23.37 -80.24
N ILE A 240 -18.12 -24.12 -79.30
CA ILE A 240 -18.65 -25.46 -79.57
C ILE A 240 -19.71 -25.39 -80.69
N ALA A 241 -20.65 -24.45 -80.60
CA ALA A 241 -21.69 -24.30 -81.62
C ALA A 241 -21.09 -23.93 -82.99
N ALA A 242 -20.16 -22.99 -83.05
CA ALA A 242 -19.48 -22.59 -84.28
C ALA A 242 -18.65 -23.73 -84.87
N THR A 243 -17.97 -24.51 -84.03
CA THR A 243 -17.16 -25.67 -84.46
C THR A 243 -18.03 -26.77 -85.01
N VAL A 244 -19.13 -27.12 -84.33
CA VAL A 244 -20.08 -28.15 -84.79
C VAL A 244 -20.75 -27.75 -86.10
N GLN A 245 -21.11 -26.47 -86.25
CA GLN A 245 -21.70 -25.94 -87.48
C GLN A 245 -20.66 -25.66 -88.58
N SER A 246 -19.36 -25.78 -88.28
CA SER A 246 -18.33 -25.56 -89.27
C SER A 246 -18.48 -26.54 -90.43
N ASP A 247 -18.19 -26.08 -91.63
CA ASP A 247 -18.24 -26.91 -92.83
C ASP A 247 -17.26 -28.09 -92.77
N PHE A 248 -16.19 -27.97 -91.99
CA PHE A 248 -15.20 -29.03 -91.80
C PHE A 248 -15.79 -30.19 -90.98
N MET A 249 -16.45 -29.90 -89.84
CA MET A 249 -17.08 -30.93 -88.99
C MET A 249 -18.37 -31.51 -89.59
N SER A 250 -19.18 -30.69 -90.27
CA SER A 250 -20.42 -31.12 -90.94
C SER A 250 -20.18 -31.81 -92.29
N GLU A 251 -18.91 -31.91 -92.70
CA GLU A 251 -18.46 -32.40 -93.99
C GLU A 251 -19.23 -31.81 -95.18
N ASN A 252 -19.62 -30.53 -95.10
CA ASN A 252 -20.50 -29.89 -96.08
C ASN A 252 -19.98 -30.05 -97.53
N ALA A 253 -20.75 -30.76 -98.37
CA ALA A 253 -20.40 -30.99 -99.77
C ALA A 253 -20.45 -29.71 -100.63
N LEU A 254 -21.14 -28.67 -100.17
CA LEU A 254 -21.24 -27.39 -100.86
C LEU A 254 -19.89 -26.66 -100.98
N GLN A 255 -18.91 -26.99 -100.14
CA GLN A 255 -17.56 -26.43 -100.22
C GLN A 255 -16.83 -26.78 -101.53
N ALA A 256 -17.23 -27.86 -102.21
CA ALA A 256 -16.69 -28.25 -103.50
C ALA A 256 -17.26 -27.41 -104.65
N HIS A 257 -18.36 -26.70 -104.44
CA HIS A 257 -19.00 -25.92 -105.50
C HIS A 257 -18.18 -24.66 -105.80
N THR A 258 -17.96 -24.41 -107.08
CA THR A 258 -17.44 -23.13 -107.56
C THR A 258 -18.59 -22.30 -108.13
N SER A 259 -18.33 -21.04 -108.47
CA SER A 259 -19.32 -20.21 -109.17
C SER A 259 -19.75 -20.78 -110.52
N ASN A 260 -18.94 -21.68 -111.11
CA ASN A 260 -19.30 -22.41 -112.32
C ASN A 260 -19.94 -23.77 -111.95
N PRO A 261 -21.21 -24.02 -112.31
CA PRO A 261 -21.92 -25.27 -111.97
C PRO A 261 -21.26 -26.56 -112.45
N HIS A 262 -20.44 -26.50 -113.51
CA HIS A 262 -19.77 -27.68 -114.08
C HIS A 262 -18.33 -27.88 -113.60
N ARG A 263 -17.85 -27.04 -112.67
CA ARG A 263 -16.50 -27.12 -112.13
C ARG A 263 -16.55 -27.26 -110.61
N VAL A 264 -15.87 -28.28 -110.12
CA VAL A 264 -15.67 -28.50 -108.68
C VAL A 264 -14.28 -28.07 -108.24
N ARG A 265 -14.16 -27.63 -106.99
CA ARG A 265 -12.86 -27.39 -106.35
C ARG A 265 -12.23 -28.73 -106.00
N VAL A 266 -11.05 -29.00 -106.56
CA VAL A 266 -10.43 -30.34 -106.54
C VAL A 266 -10.03 -30.77 -105.13
N ASP A 267 -9.59 -29.83 -104.30
CA ASP A 267 -9.14 -30.04 -102.92
C ASP A 267 -10.28 -30.41 -101.95
N HIS A 268 -11.53 -30.02 -102.24
CA HIS A 268 -12.70 -30.27 -101.38
C HIS A 268 -13.72 -31.21 -102.02
N TRP A 269 -13.35 -31.88 -103.11
CA TRP A 269 -14.23 -32.83 -103.78
C TRP A 269 -14.39 -34.11 -102.93
N LYS A 270 -15.64 -34.40 -102.52
CA LYS A 270 -15.99 -35.51 -101.61
C LYS A 270 -16.81 -36.61 -102.30
N GLY A 271 -16.67 -36.74 -103.62
CA GLY A 271 -17.42 -37.71 -104.44
C GLY A 271 -18.68 -37.13 -105.07
N LEU A 272 -19.52 -38.02 -105.59
CA LEU A 272 -20.75 -37.67 -106.31
C LEU A 272 -21.92 -37.43 -105.36
N SER A 273 -22.82 -36.53 -105.74
CA SER A 273 -24.08 -36.33 -105.03
C SER A 273 -24.95 -37.59 -105.09
N LYS A 274 -25.79 -37.81 -104.07
CA LYS A 274 -26.75 -38.93 -104.04
C LYS A 274 -27.66 -38.93 -105.28
N ASP A 275 -28.02 -37.74 -105.78
CA ASP A 275 -28.86 -37.60 -106.97
C ASP A 275 -28.11 -37.99 -108.25
N GLU A 276 -26.83 -37.64 -108.36
CA GLU A 276 -25.97 -38.04 -109.47
C GLU A 276 -25.74 -39.55 -109.45
N VAL A 277 -25.40 -40.13 -108.30
CA VAL A 277 -25.28 -41.58 -108.11
C VAL A 277 -26.58 -42.28 -108.51
N LYS A 278 -27.74 -41.75 -108.12
CA LYS A 278 -29.05 -42.29 -108.49
C LYS A 278 -29.28 -42.24 -109.99
N SER A 279 -28.93 -41.14 -110.66
CA SER A 279 -29.03 -41.03 -112.12
C SER A 279 -28.15 -42.04 -112.86
N ILE A 280 -26.93 -42.27 -112.37
CA ILE A 280 -26.02 -43.29 -112.92
C ILE A 280 -26.59 -44.70 -112.73
N VAL A 281 -27.13 -45.01 -111.54
CA VAL A 281 -27.77 -46.31 -111.28
C VAL A 281 -28.95 -46.53 -112.22
N LEU A 282 -29.79 -45.51 -112.44
CA LEU A 282 -30.91 -45.58 -113.37
C LEU A 282 -30.43 -45.78 -114.81
N SER A 283 -29.45 -44.99 -115.27
CA SER A 283 -28.88 -45.13 -116.61
C SER A 283 -28.22 -46.49 -116.83
N ASN A 284 -27.51 -47.02 -115.83
CA ASN A 284 -26.94 -48.36 -115.88
C ASN A 284 -28.03 -49.44 -115.99
N HIS A 285 -29.15 -49.26 -115.29
CA HIS A 285 -30.28 -50.17 -115.39
C HIS A 285 -30.87 -50.17 -116.81
N GLU A 286 -31.06 -49.00 -117.40
CA GLU A 286 -31.51 -48.83 -118.80
C GLU A 286 -30.53 -49.49 -119.78
N LEU A 287 -29.21 -49.32 -119.59
CA LEU A 287 -28.19 -49.95 -120.43
C LEU A 287 -28.23 -51.49 -120.34
N VAL A 288 -28.42 -52.04 -119.14
CA VAL A 288 -28.56 -53.49 -118.95
C VAL A 288 -29.81 -54.01 -119.65
N GLN A 289 -30.95 -53.31 -119.53
CA GLN A 289 -32.18 -53.68 -120.24
C GLN A 289 -32.00 -53.62 -121.75
N ALA A 290 -31.41 -52.55 -122.29
CA ALA A 290 -31.13 -52.42 -123.72
C ALA A 290 -30.20 -53.54 -124.24
N LYS A 291 -29.20 -53.94 -123.44
CA LYS A 291 -28.30 -55.05 -123.78
C LYS A 291 -29.03 -56.40 -123.77
N GLN A 292 -29.94 -56.62 -122.83
CA GLN A 292 -30.78 -57.83 -122.80
C GLN A 292 -31.70 -57.90 -124.01
N GLN A 293 -32.33 -56.79 -124.39
CA GLN A 293 -33.17 -56.72 -125.61
C GLN A 293 -32.37 -57.01 -126.88
N ARG A 294 -31.16 -56.44 -127.00
CA ARG A 294 -30.25 -56.75 -128.11
C ARG A 294 -29.86 -58.22 -128.17
N HIS A 295 -29.52 -58.83 -127.03
CA HIS A 295 -29.17 -60.24 -126.98
C HIS A 295 -30.37 -61.15 -127.32
N ALA A 296 -31.59 -60.74 -126.96
CA ALA A 296 -32.80 -61.46 -127.36
C ALA A 296 -33.02 -61.39 -128.88
N ALA A 297 -32.88 -60.20 -129.49
CA ALA A 297 -32.99 -60.03 -130.94
C ALA A 297 -31.90 -60.81 -131.70
N GLU A 298 -30.64 -60.78 -131.23
CA GLU A 298 -29.54 -61.57 -131.82
C GLU A 298 -29.81 -63.09 -131.72
N ALA A 299 -30.44 -63.56 -130.64
CA ALA A 299 -30.83 -64.96 -130.48
C ALA A 299 -32.00 -65.37 -131.40
N GLU A 300 -32.97 -64.47 -131.63
CA GLU A 300 -34.05 -64.66 -132.62
C GLU A 300 -33.47 -64.74 -134.05
N ASP A 301 -32.59 -63.81 -134.43
CA ASP A 301 -31.90 -63.81 -135.72
C ASP A 301 -31.09 -65.11 -135.94
N GLU A 302 -30.40 -65.61 -134.90
CA GLU A 302 -29.65 -66.87 -134.97
C GLU A 302 -30.58 -68.08 -135.14
N MET A 303 -31.74 -68.10 -134.46
CA MET A 303 -32.76 -69.13 -134.68
C MET A 303 -33.29 -69.08 -136.11
N GLU A 304 -33.55 -67.90 -136.67
CA GLU A 304 -33.99 -67.74 -138.06
C GLU A 304 -32.93 -68.24 -139.04
N ARG A 305 -31.66 -67.88 -138.84
CA ARG A 305 -30.54 -68.36 -139.67
C ARG A 305 -30.39 -69.88 -139.60
N SER A 306 -30.48 -70.46 -138.41
CA SER A 306 -30.47 -71.92 -138.21
C SER A 306 -31.64 -72.59 -138.94
N HIS A 307 -32.85 -72.04 -138.83
CA HIS A 307 -34.02 -72.52 -139.57
C HIS A 307 -33.83 -72.50 -141.09
N VAL A 308 -33.29 -71.41 -141.63
CA VAL A 308 -32.97 -71.29 -143.06
C VAL A 308 -31.89 -72.29 -143.47
N GLN A 309 -30.83 -72.45 -142.67
CA GLN A 309 -29.74 -73.38 -142.94
C GLN A 309 -30.22 -74.85 -142.91
N ASP A 310 -31.10 -75.20 -141.99
CA ASP A 310 -31.75 -76.51 -141.94
C ASP A 310 -32.67 -76.76 -143.14
N GLY A 311 -33.40 -75.74 -143.59
CA GLY A 311 -34.17 -75.78 -144.84
C GLY A 311 -33.30 -76.10 -146.05
N ILE A 312 -32.15 -75.41 -146.19
CA ILE A 312 -31.18 -75.65 -147.26
C ILE A 312 -30.59 -77.07 -147.16
N ARG A 313 -30.23 -77.53 -145.95
CA ARG A 313 -29.73 -78.91 -145.73
C ARG A 313 -30.73 -79.97 -146.18
N ARG A 314 -32.02 -79.81 -145.85
CA ARG A 314 -33.08 -80.73 -146.32
C ARG A 314 -33.18 -80.74 -147.84
N GLN A 315 -33.18 -79.57 -148.47
CA GLN A 315 -33.25 -79.45 -149.92
C GLN A 315 -32.04 -80.08 -150.63
N MET A 316 -30.83 -79.93 -150.07
CA MET A 316 -29.62 -80.60 -150.56
C MET A 316 -29.73 -82.13 -150.44
N ALA A 317 -30.22 -82.65 -149.31
CA ALA A 317 -30.43 -84.08 -149.11
C ALA A 317 -31.47 -84.68 -150.08
N GLU A 318 -32.56 -83.95 -150.35
CA GLU A 318 -33.56 -84.34 -151.36
C GLU A 318 -32.96 -84.40 -152.77
N ASN A 319 -32.15 -83.41 -153.13
CA ASN A 319 -31.45 -83.37 -154.42
C ASN A 319 -30.43 -84.51 -154.57
N GLU A 320 -29.64 -84.82 -153.52
CA GLU A 320 -28.72 -85.96 -153.51
C GLU A 320 -29.47 -87.29 -153.66
N TYR A 321 -30.57 -87.47 -152.93
CA TYR A 321 -31.41 -88.67 -153.04
C TYR A 321 -32.00 -88.82 -154.46
N ALA A 322 -32.46 -87.73 -155.07
CA ALA A 322 -32.95 -87.74 -156.45
C ALA A 322 -31.85 -88.10 -157.46
N ALA A 323 -30.63 -87.56 -157.28
CA ALA A 323 -29.48 -87.87 -158.12
C ALA A 323 -29.08 -89.36 -157.99
N ASP A 324 -29.08 -89.91 -156.78
CA ASP A 324 -28.80 -91.34 -156.54
C ASP A 324 -29.85 -92.26 -157.17
N LYS A 325 -31.13 -91.89 -157.05
CA LYS A 325 -32.22 -92.62 -157.71
C LYS A 325 -32.05 -92.60 -159.23
N HIS A 326 -31.66 -91.46 -159.81
CA HIS A 326 -31.42 -91.34 -161.24
C HIS A 326 -30.20 -92.17 -161.69
N ARG A 327 -29.11 -92.17 -160.92
CA ARG A 327 -27.92 -93.02 -161.15
C ARG A 327 -28.30 -94.50 -161.17
N ALA A 328 -29.05 -94.95 -160.16
CA ALA A 328 -29.52 -96.34 -160.06
C ALA A 328 -30.40 -96.74 -161.27
N TYR A 329 -31.30 -95.84 -161.70
CA TYR A 329 -32.18 -96.09 -162.86
C TYR A 329 -31.37 -96.25 -164.16
N THR A 330 -30.42 -95.33 -164.41
CA THR A 330 -29.53 -95.42 -165.58
C THR A 330 -28.68 -96.70 -165.57
N GLN A 331 -28.23 -97.14 -164.39
CA GLN A 331 -27.42 -98.35 -164.26
C GLN A 331 -28.22 -99.63 -164.56
N LEU A 332 -29.50 -99.67 -164.14
CA LEU A 332 -30.43 -100.75 -164.49
C LEU A 332 -30.74 -100.78 -166.00
N GLU A 333 -30.90 -99.62 -166.63
CA GLU A 333 -31.15 -99.50 -168.07
C GLU A 333 -29.94 -99.99 -168.90
N ILE A 334 -28.72 -99.63 -168.48
CA ILE A 334 -27.47 -100.15 -169.06
C ILE A 334 -27.41 -101.68 -168.92
N GLN A 335 -27.74 -102.25 -167.76
CA GLN A 335 -27.77 -103.72 -167.61
C GLN A 335 -28.81 -104.39 -168.51
N ALA A 336 -29.98 -103.79 -168.70
CA ALA A 336 -31.04 -104.34 -169.57
C ALA A 336 -30.62 -104.33 -171.05
N THR A 337 -29.96 -103.27 -171.52
CA THR A 337 -29.46 -103.17 -172.90
C THR A 337 -28.31 -104.16 -173.16
N LEU A 338 -27.39 -104.33 -172.21
CA LEU A 338 -26.35 -105.36 -172.24
C LEU A 338 -26.93 -106.77 -172.37
N LYS A 339 -27.97 -107.10 -171.57
CA LYS A 339 -28.67 -108.40 -171.67
C LYS A 339 -29.30 -108.63 -173.06
N ARG A 340 -29.90 -107.60 -173.67
CA ARG A 340 -30.43 -107.70 -175.05
C ARG A 340 -29.35 -107.96 -176.08
N GLN A 341 -28.20 -107.29 -175.98
CA GLN A 341 -27.07 -107.48 -176.91
C GLN A 341 -26.48 -108.90 -176.82
N VAL A 342 -26.38 -109.45 -175.59
CA VAL A 342 -25.94 -110.83 -175.38
C VAL A 342 -26.89 -111.84 -176.02
N GLN A 343 -28.20 -111.60 -175.97
CA GLN A 343 -29.19 -112.49 -176.58
C GLN A 343 -29.13 -112.44 -178.11
N GLN A 344 -29.02 -111.25 -178.71
CA GLN A 344 -28.86 -111.08 -180.16
C GLN A 344 -27.56 -111.70 -180.71
N ALA A 345 -26.48 -111.72 -179.91
CA ALA A 345 -25.23 -112.38 -180.29
C ALA A 345 -25.36 -113.92 -180.34
N LYS A 346 -26.15 -114.51 -179.42
CA LYS A 346 -26.44 -115.96 -179.42
C LYS A 346 -27.26 -116.37 -180.65
N ASP A 347 -28.24 -115.57 -181.04
CA ASP A 347 -29.09 -115.86 -182.20
C ASP A 347 -28.31 -115.79 -183.53
N ARG A 348 -27.32 -114.88 -183.65
CA ARG A 348 -26.41 -114.83 -184.81
C ARG A 348 -25.52 -116.07 -184.93
N TYR A 349 -25.03 -116.59 -183.80
CA TYR A 349 -24.17 -117.79 -183.78
C TYR A 349 -24.94 -119.06 -184.17
N GLY A 350 -26.23 -119.15 -183.80
CA GLY A 350 -27.10 -120.26 -184.20
C GLY A 350 -27.40 -120.27 -185.70
N HIS A 351 -27.52 -119.10 -186.34
CA HIS A 351 -27.80 -119.01 -187.77
C HIS A 351 -26.58 -119.35 -188.65
N GLN A 352 -25.36 -119.09 -188.15
CA GLN A 352 -24.11 -119.34 -188.87
C GLN A 352 -23.72 -120.83 -188.94
N LEU A 353 -24.17 -121.64 -187.98
CA LEU A 353 -23.90 -123.09 -187.94
C LEU A 353 -24.82 -123.92 -188.86
N LEU A 354 -26.00 -123.42 -189.23
CA LEU A 354 -26.92 -124.07 -190.18
C LEU A 354 -26.52 -123.87 -191.65
N CYS A 355 -25.76 -122.82 -191.98
CA CYS A 355 -25.29 -122.57 -193.35
C CYS A 355 -24.02 -123.37 -193.74
N ILE A 356 -23.26 -123.90 -192.77
CA ILE A 356 -21.97 -124.57 -193.05
C ILE A 356 -22.12 -126.07 -193.34
N SER A 357 -23.23 -126.73 -192.98
CA SER A 357 -23.40 -128.17 -193.24
C SER A 357 -23.87 -128.53 -194.68
N ILE A 358 -24.11 -127.55 -195.55
CA ILE A 358 -24.62 -127.78 -196.92
C ILE A 358 -23.52 -127.74 -198.00
N TYR A 359 -22.28 -127.32 -197.70
CA TYR A 359 -21.30 -126.93 -198.74
C TYR A 359 -19.99 -127.73 -198.86
N ARG A 360 -19.85 -128.95 -198.33
CA ARG A 360 -18.65 -129.80 -198.60
C ARG A 360 -18.93 -131.27 -198.91
N SER A 361 -19.89 -131.48 -199.80
CA SER A 361 -19.95 -132.63 -200.72
C SER A 361 -19.42 -132.17 -202.08
N GLY A 362 -18.17 -132.52 -202.44
CA GLY A 362 -17.62 -132.26 -203.78
C GLY A 362 -16.08 -132.14 -203.90
N GLN A 363 -15.45 -133.27 -204.25
CA GLN A 363 -14.29 -133.48 -205.16
C GLN A 363 -12.82 -133.01 -204.87
N CYS A 364 -11.92 -134.00 -205.10
CA CYS A 364 -10.53 -134.01 -205.63
C CYS A 364 -9.39 -133.36 -204.81
N GLU A 365 -8.21 -133.95 -204.56
CA GLU A 365 -7.48 -135.15 -205.05
C GLU A 365 -7.22 -136.21 -203.96
#